data_AF-A0A914FAF0-F1
#
_entry.id   AF-A0A914FAF0-F1
#
_cell.length_a   1.000
_cell.length_b   1.000
_cell.length_c   1.000
_cell.angle_alpha   90.00
_cell.angle_beta   90.00
_cell.angle_gamma   90.00
#
_symmetry.space_group_name_H-M   'P 1'
#
loop_
_entity.id
_entity.type
_entity.pdbx_description
1 polymer ?
#
loop_
_entity_poly.entity_id
_entity_poly.type
_entity_poly.pdbx_seq_one_letter_code
_entity_poly.pdbx_strand_id
1 'polypeptide(L)'
;MLNKVFRFSNLLLNEIKPLKSSSSAAASIPSIISKRLPSGYNPLTTFGIFIQESIKKNNSLTKVEFSRLSKEWKLLSEEEKKRFVSLQKHKALEKLQEFNQLPEHQRTQKLQEHHEKRIQIILFRFFEKTDYPNCPLSIFDVYRRSIEAGKFSLDEIKEHFEELTDEEMKIYMDKFTQEMHEYHLAVKKWKQTHGHKFNVLKKKLHSSYNKHD
;
A
#
# COMPACT_ATOMS: atom_id res chain seq x y z
N MET A 1 -6.37 -20.79 0.72
CA MET A 1 -6.38 -20.10 -0.59
C MET A 1 -6.55 -18.61 -0.30
N LEU A 2 -5.67 -17.64 -0.61
CA LEU A 2 -4.55 -17.47 -1.53
C LEU A 2 -3.53 -16.52 -0.86
N ASN A 3 -2.33 -17.01 -0.50
CA ASN A 3 -1.19 -16.14 -0.20
C ASN A 3 -0.55 -15.71 -1.54
N LYS A 4 -1.14 -14.72 -2.22
CA LYS A 4 -0.50 -14.08 -3.37
C LYS A 4 0.52 -13.07 -2.85
N VAL A 5 1.75 -13.54 -2.62
CA VAL A 5 2.90 -12.66 -2.41
C VAL A 5 3.27 -12.05 -3.75
N PHE A 6 2.74 -10.86 -4.04
CA PHE A 6 3.16 -10.06 -5.19
C PHE A 6 4.56 -9.51 -4.93
N ARG A 7 5.58 -10.13 -5.53
CA ARG A 7 6.91 -9.53 -5.59
C ARG A 7 6.89 -8.47 -6.69
N PHE A 8 6.67 -7.21 -6.31
CA PHE A 8 6.98 -6.11 -7.21
C PHE A 8 8.50 -6.07 -7.37
N SER A 9 8.97 -6.35 -8.58
CA SER A 9 10.37 -6.14 -8.92
C SER A 9 10.68 -4.64 -8.82
N ASN A 10 11.65 -4.28 -7.97
CA ASN A 10 12.20 -2.92 -7.81
C ASN A 10 12.73 -2.29 -9.12
N LEU A 11 12.72 -3.05 -10.22
CA LEU A 11 13.22 -2.65 -11.54
C LEU A 11 12.41 -1.53 -12.22
N LEU A 12 11.19 -1.21 -11.78
CA LEU A 12 10.38 -0.13 -12.36
C LEU A 12 10.52 1.23 -11.65
N LEU A 13 11.31 1.31 -10.57
CA LEU A 13 11.46 2.49 -9.71
C LEU A 13 12.84 3.18 -9.78
N ASN A 14 13.83 2.59 -10.47
CA ASN A 14 15.23 3.06 -10.41
C ASN A 14 15.63 4.14 -11.44
N GLU A 15 14.69 4.72 -12.20
CA GLU A 15 14.99 5.86 -13.08
C GLU A 15 14.42 7.16 -12.51
N ILE A 16 15.04 7.68 -11.45
CA ILE A 16 14.68 8.98 -10.89
C ILE A 16 15.96 9.77 -10.60
N LYS A 17 16.28 10.74 -11.46
CA LYS A 17 17.23 11.81 -11.14
C LYS A 17 16.49 12.92 -10.37
N PRO A 18 17.01 13.43 -9.26
CA PRO A 18 16.41 14.57 -8.57
C PRO A 18 16.73 15.86 -9.33
N LEU A 19 15.68 16.61 -9.71
CA LEU A 19 15.80 17.99 -10.17
C LEU A 19 15.62 18.93 -8.97
N LYS A 20 16.60 19.81 -8.78
CA LYS A 20 16.65 20.85 -7.75
C LYS A 20 15.44 21.79 -7.88
N SER A 21 14.77 22.08 -6.77
CA SER A 21 13.73 23.11 -6.66
C SER A 21 14.25 24.34 -5.91
N SER A 22 13.81 25.52 -6.35
CA SER A 22 13.98 26.80 -5.67
C SER A 22 12.63 27.37 -5.25
N SER A 23 12.53 27.76 -3.98
CA SER A 23 11.88 28.97 -3.42
C SER A 23 10.42 29.31 -3.78
N SER A 24 9.54 29.41 -2.76
CA SER A 24 9.09 30.69 -2.14
C SER A 24 7.64 30.62 -1.64
N ALA A 25 7.43 31.01 -0.38
CA ALA A 25 6.18 31.03 0.35
C ALA A 25 5.18 32.14 -0.07
N ALA A 26 3.88 31.91 0.19
CA ALA A 26 2.98 32.90 0.77
C ALA A 26 1.74 32.24 1.39
N ALA A 27 1.44 32.59 2.64
CA ALA A 27 0.35 32.07 3.45
C ALA A 27 -0.99 32.76 3.12
N SER A 28 -1.97 31.93 2.77
CA SER A 28 -3.41 32.18 2.88
C SER A 28 -3.96 30.91 3.54
N ILE A 29 -4.85 30.98 4.52
CA ILE A 29 -5.42 29.79 5.20
C ILE A 29 -6.36 29.08 4.19
N PRO A 30 -5.98 27.98 3.52
CA PRO A 30 -6.76 27.48 2.40
C PRO A 30 -7.26 26.08 2.68
N SER A 31 -8.55 25.91 3.00
CA SER A 31 -9.23 24.60 2.90
C SER A 31 -8.47 23.39 3.49
N ILE A 32 -7.73 23.60 4.59
CA ILE A 32 -6.73 22.63 5.10
C ILE A 32 -7.39 21.30 5.50
N ILE A 33 -8.70 21.33 5.76
CA ILE A 33 -9.53 20.16 6.08
C ILE A 33 -9.63 19.16 4.91
N SER A 34 -9.32 19.55 3.66
CA SER A 34 -9.33 18.63 2.51
C SER A 34 -7.99 17.92 2.25
N LYS A 35 -6.88 18.38 2.84
CA LYS A 35 -5.56 17.75 2.67
C LYS A 35 -5.43 16.57 3.64
N ARG A 36 -5.51 15.35 3.12
CA ARG A 36 -5.19 14.14 3.90
C ARG A 36 -3.74 14.22 4.38
N LEU A 37 -3.58 14.27 5.69
CA LEU A 37 -2.27 14.26 6.34
C LEU A 37 -1.57 12.90 6.13
N PRO A 38 -0.25 12.82 6.31
CA PRO A 38 0.46 11.55 6.31
C PRO A 38 -0.13 10.54 7.29
N SER A 39 0.14 9.25 7.05
CA SER A 39 -0.24 8.19 7.98
C SER A 39 0.29 8.49 9.38
N GLY A 40 -0.55 8.30 10.41
CA GLY A 40 -0.27 8.68 11.80
C GLY A 40 -0.81 10.04 12.22
N TYR A 41 -1.10 10.94 11.26
CA TYR A 41 -1.66 12.28 11.52
C TYR A 41 -3.07 12.44 10.97
N ASN A 42 -3.61 11.42 10.28
CA ASN A 42 -4.99 11.45 9.83
C ASN A 42 -5.95 11.38 11.03
N PRO A 43 -6.90 12.33 11.15
CA PRO A 43 -7.88 12.27 12.21
C PRO A 43 -8.75 11.03 12.08
N LEU A 44 -9.12 10.45 13.23
CA LEU A 44 -10.16 9.43 13.27
C LEU A 44 -11.47 10.00 12.74
N THR A 45 -12.28 9.14 12.13
CA THR A 45 -13.66 9.51 11.78
C THR A 45 -14.47 9.71 13.04
N THR A 46 -15.61 10.41 12.94
CA THR A 46 -16.55 10.59 14.06
C THR A 46 -16.93 9.26 14.71
N PHE A 47 -17.27 8.26 13.89
CA PHE A 47 -17.52 6.89 14.34
C PHE A 47 -16.27 6.24 14.96
N GLY A 48 -15.09 6.44 14.37
CA GLY A 48 -13.83 5.92 14.92
C GLY A 48 -13.51 6.46 16.31
N ILE A 49 -13.89 7.71 16.60
CA ILE A 49 -13.77 8.31 17.94
C ILE A 49 -14.76 7.67 18.91
N PHE A 50 -16.00 7.46 18.48
CA PHE A 50 -17.00 6.73 19.28
C PHE A 50 -16.53 5.31 19.63
N ILE A 51 -15.97 4.59 18.66
CA ILE A 51 -15.37 3.26 18.88
C ILE A 51 -14.21 3.37 19.86
N GLN A 52 -13.31 4.34 19.68
CA GLN A 52 -12.16 4.54 20.56
C GLN A 52 -12.59 4.81 22.02
N GLU A 53 -13.60 5.66 22.25
CA GLU A 53 -14.13 5.91 23.60
C GLU A 53 -14.80 4.66 24.20
N SER A 54 -15.52 3.90 23.38
CA SER A 54 -16.16 2.66 23.81
C SER A 54 -15.16 1.57 24.18
N ILE A 55 -14.04 1.47 23.46
CA ILE A 55 -12.94 0.55 23.81
C ILE A 55 -12.28 0.98 25.12
N LYS A 56 -12.04 2.28 25.32
CA LYS A 56 -11.48 2.80 26.59
C LYS A 56 -12.34 2.45 27.81
N LYS A 57 -13.65 2.24 27.62
CA LYS A 57 -14.56 1.83 28.70
C LYS A 57 -14.55 0.32 28.94
N ASN A 58 -14.38 -0.49 27.88
CA ASN A 58 -14.59 -1.94 27.93
C ASN A 58 -13.29 -2.77 27.77
N ASN A 59 -12.13 -2.11 27.60
CA ASN A 59 -10.79 -2.71 27.46
C ASN A 59 -10.59 -3.75 26.34
N SER A 60 -11.55 -3.93 25.43
CA SER A 60 -11.45 -4.91 24.33
C SER A 60 -12.18 -4.42 23.06
N LEU A 61 -11.69 -4.89 21.90
CA LEU A 61 -12.36 -4.76 20.61
C LEU A 61 -12.39 -6.11 19.89
N THR A 62 -13.32 -6.96 20.29
CA THR A 62 -13.66 -8.18 19.54
C THR A 62 -14.55 -7.85 18.34
N LYS A 63 -14.62 -8.77 17.37
CA LYS A 63 -15.52 -8.65 16.21
C LYS A 63 -16.99 -8.51 16.64
N VAL A 64 -17.38 -9.17 17.72
CA VAL A 64 -18.74 -9.12 18.29
C VAL A 64 -19.01 -7.73 18.86
N GLU A 65 -18.08 -7.18 19.64
CA GLU A 65 -18.20 -5.83 20.20
C GLU A 65 -18.23 -4.76 19.12
N PHE A 66 -17.39 -4.87 18.09
CA PHE A 66 -17.42 -3.92 16.97
C PHE A 66 -18.79 -3.90 16.28
N SER A 67 -19.41 -5.07 16.07
CA SER A 67 -20.76 -5.18 15.50
C SER A 67 -21.82 -4.55 16.41
N ARG A 68 -21.75 -4.79 17.73
CA ARG A 68 -22.64 -4.17 18.72
C ARG A 68 -22.51 -2.64 18.69
N LEU A 69 -21.29 -2.12 18.79
CA LEU A 69 -21.00 -0.69 18.77
C LEU A 69 -21.44 -0.03 17.45
N SER A 70 -21.32 -0.74 16.32
CA SER A 70 -21.82 -0.26 15.03
C SER A 70 -23.34 -0.09 15.03
N LYS A 71 -24.09 -0.95 15.73
CA LYS A 71 -25.55 -0.81 15.89
C LYS A 71 -25.87 0.35 16.85
N GLU A 72 -25.18 0.45 17.96
CA GLU A 72 -25.35 1.55 18.93
C GLU A 72 -25.13 2.91 18.29
N TRP A 73 -24.05 3.07 17.51
CA TRP A 73 -23.79 4.29 16.75
C TRP A 73 -24.96 4.72 15.84
N LYS A 74 -25.63 3.76 15.20
CA LYS A 74 -26.79 4.03 14.35
C LYS A 74 -28.02 4.47 15.15
N LEU A 75 -28.15 4.00 16.38
CA LEU A 75 -29.25 4.31 17.29
C LEU A 75 -29.04 5.63 18.06
N LEU A 76 -27.80 6.16 18.12
CA LEU A 76 -27.53 7.46 18.73
C LEU A 76 -28.33 8.57 18.04
N SER A 77 -28.85 9.48 18.85
CA SER A 77 -29.47 10.73 18.40
C SER A 77 -28.46 11.62 17.68
N GLU A 78 -28.95 12.55 16.86
CA GLU A 78 -28.08 13.50 16.16
C GLU A 78 -27.39 14.45 17.14
N GLU A 79 -28.02 14.75 18.27
CA GLU A 79 -27.46 15.53 19.37
C GLU A 79 -26.23 14.84 19.98
N GLU A 80 -26.31 13.53 20.22
CA GLU A 80 -25.18 12.74 20.71
C GLU A 80 -24.08 12.63 19.68
N LYS A 81 -24.42 12.44 18.40
CA LYS A 81 -23.44 12.42 17.31
C LYS A 81 -22.73 13.75 17.14
N LYS A 82 -23.41 14.89 17.35
CA LYS A 82 -22.80 16.24 17.31
C LYS A 82 -21.63 16.36 18.29
N ARG A 83 -21.73 15.77 19.49
CA ARG A 83 -20.61 15.74 20.45
C ARG A 83 -19.37 15.09 19.83
N PHE A 84 -19.52 13.94 19.19
CA PHE A 84 -18.41 13.24 18.54
C PHE A 84 -17.86 14.01 17.34
N VAL A 85 -18.70 14.75 16.60
CA VAL A 85 -18.26 15.62 15.50
C VAL A 85 -17.37 16.75 16.04
N SER A 86 -17.79 17.40 17.12
CA SER A 86 -16.97 18.44 17.77
C SER A 86 -15.64 17.89 18.27
N LEU A 87 -15.67 16.72 18.92
CA LEU A 87 -14.46 16.05 19.38
C LEU A 87 -13.53 15.64 18.22
N GLN A 88 -14.10 15.24 17.08
CA GLN A 88 -13.35 14.96 15.87
C GLN A 88 -12.62 16.20 15.35
N LYS A 89 -13.30 17.34 15.29
CA LYS A 89 -12.69 18.60 14.84
C LYS A 89 -11.53 18.99 15.75
N HIS A 90 -11.71 18.87 17.07
CA HIS A 90 -10.65 19.15 18.05
C HIS A 90 -9.43 18.24 17.83
N LYS A 91 -9.62 16.92 17.81
CA LYS A 91 -8.53 15.95 17.58
C LYS A 91 -7.85 16.13 16.22
N ALA A 92 -8.60 16.51 15.19
CA ALA A 92 -8.03 16.81 13.88
C ALA A 92 -7.11 18.03 13.92
N LEU A 93 -7.50 19.07 14.66
CA LEU A 93 -6.69 20.27 14.83
C LEU A 93 -5.43 19.97 15.65
N GLU A 94 -5.53 19.19 16.73
CA GLU A 94 -4.37 18.72 17.49
C GLU A 94 -3.39 17.96 16.60
N LYS A 95 -3.85 17.00 15.78
CA LYS A 95 -2.99 16.25 14.86
C LYS A 95 -2.33 17.10 13.80
N LEU A 96 -3.04 18.10 13.30
CA LEU A 96 -2.47 19.07 12.37
C LEU A 96 -1.38 19.91 13.05
N GLN A 97 -1.61 20.35 14.29
CA GLN A 97 -0.60 21.09 15.07
C GLN A 97 0.62 20.22 15.38
N GLU A 98 0.44 18.98 15.84
CA GLU A 98 1.52 18.01 16.04
C GLU A 98 2.34 17.83 14.77
N PHE A 99 1.68 17.71 13.61
CA PHE A 99 2.36 17.59 12.32
C PHE A 99 3.14 18.85 11.97
N ASN A 100 2.56 20.03 12.19
CA ASN A 100 3.18 21.31 11.88
C ASN A 100 4.36 21.65 12.80
N GLN A 101 4.38 21.12 14.02
CA GLN A 101 5.49 21.27 14.97
C GLN A 101 6.71 20.43 14.61
N LEU A 102 6.57 19.44 13.71
CA LEU A 102 7.72 18.67 13.24
C LEU A 102 8.72 19.58 12.49
N PRO A 103 10.04 19.29 12.61
CA PRO A 103 11.04 19.91 11.76
C PRO A 103 10.70 19.77 10.29
N GLU A 104 11.04 20.79 9.49
CA GLU A 104 10.66 20.87 8.08
C GLU A 104 11.08 19.62 7.28
N HIS A 105 12.32 19.16 7.46
CA HIS A 105 12.83 17.95 6.81
C HIS A 105 11.97 16.71 7.09
N GLN A 106 11.47 16.55 8.33
CA GLN A 106 10.63 15.42 8.71
C GLN A 106 9.23 15.53 8.10
N ARG A 107 8.67 16.75 8.01
CA ARG A 107 7.37 16.98 7.36
C ARG A 107 7.45 16.62 5.88
N THR A 108 8.48 17.09 5.18
CA THR A 108 8.69 16.80 3.76
C THR A 108 8.86 15.31 3.53
N GLN A 109 9.70 14.63 4.34
CA GLN A 109 9.88 13.18 4.25
C GLN A 109 8.55 12.43 4.45
N LYS A 110 7.77 12.77 5.50
CA LYS A 110 6.48 12.11 5.76
C LYS A 110 5.46 12.34 4.65
N LEU A 111 5.44 13.53 4.06
CA LEU A 111 4.58 13.85 2.91
C LEU A 111 4.98 13.05 1.67
N GLN A 112 6.28 12.95 1.40
CA GLN A 112 6.82 12.15 0.31
C GLN A 112 6.46 10.67 0.48
N GLU A 113 6.76 10.07 1.64
CA GLU A 113 6.42 8.66 1.93
C GLU A 113 4.92 8.40 1.79
N HIS A 114 4.08 9.32 2.29
CA HIS A 114 2.63 9.20 2.16
C HIS A 114 2.18 9.28 0.70
N HIS A 115 2.78 10.17 -0.09
CA HIS A 115 2.50 10.30 -1.51
C HIS A 115 2.91 9.03 -2.28
N GLU A 116 4.12 8.52 -2.05
CA GLU A 116 4.63 7.29 -2.66
C GLU A 116 3.75 6.09 -2.34
N LYS A 117 3.35 5.90 -1.07
CA LYS A 117 2.41 4.85 -0.66
C LYS A 117 1.07 4.98 -1.39
N ARG A 118 0.55 6.20 -1.58
CA ARG A 118 -0.68 6.41 -2.34
C ARG A 118 -0.53 6.05 -3.81
N ILE A 119 0.58 6.42 -4.44
CA ILE A 119 0.89 6.03 -5.81
C ILE A 119 0.91 4.50 -5.91
N GLN A 120 1.64 3.83 -5.03
CA GLN A 120 1.75 2.37 -5.02
C GLN A 120 0.39 1.69 -4.94
N ILE A 121 -0.51 2.14 -4.03
CA ILE A 121 -1.87 1.60 -3.91
C ILE A 121 -2.68 1.80 -5.19
N ILE A 122 -2.60 2.98 -5.80
CA ILE A 122 -3.36 3.28 -7.02
C ILE A 122 -2.85 2.43 -8.19
N LEU A 123 -1.53 2.30 -8.34
CA LEU A 123 -0.92 1.45 -9.37
C LEU A 123 -1.26 -0.03 -9.13
N PHE A 124 -1.21 -0.49 -7.88
CA PHE A 124 -1.59 -1.84 -7.50
C PHE A 124 -3.03 -2.16 -7.93
N ARG A 125 -3.99 -1.31 -7.58
CA ARG A 125 -5.39 -1.47 -7.99
C ARG A 125 -5.58 -1.43 -9.50
N PHE A 126 -4.78 -0.62 -10.19
CA PHE A 126 -4.80 -0.59 -11.66
C PHE A 126 -4.32 -1.92 -12.24
N PHE A 127 -3.23 -2.49 -11.71
CA PHE A 127 -2.73 -3.80 -12.14
C PHE A 127 -3.72 -4.92 -11.84
N GLU A 128 -4.35 -4.93 -10.66
CA GLU A 128 -5.42 -5.90 -10.34
C GLU A 128 -6.61 -5.78 -11.29
N LYS A 129 -7.06 -4.55 -11.57
CA LYS A 129 -8.22 -4.31 -12.44
C LYS A 129 -7.97 -4.66 -13.91
N THR A 130 -6.71 -4.65 -14.33
CA THR A 130 -6.30 -4.89 -15.73
C THR A 130 -5.66 -6.25 -15.92
N ASP A 131 -5.76 -7.14 -14.91
CA ASP A 131 -5.18 -8.48 -14.92
C ASP A 131 -3.72 -8.47 -15.37
N TYR A 132 -2.91 -7.58 -14.78
CA TYR A 132 -1.48 -7.52 -15.09
C TYR A 132 -0.84 -8.91 -14.85
N PRO A 133 -0.08 -9.46 -15.81
CA PRO A 133 0.52 -10.78 -15.66
C PRO A 133 1.38 -10.89 -14.40
N ASN A 134 1.24 -12.00 -13.67
CA ASN A 134 2.11 -12.24 -12.52
C ASN A 134 3.50 -12.63 -12.98
N CYS A 135 4.53 -12.11 -12.31
CA CYS A 135 5.88 -12.59 -12.50
C CYS A 135 5.95 -14.09 -12.13
N PRO A 136 6.57 -14.93 -12.97
CA PRO A 136 6.84 -16.32 -12.64
C PRO A 136 7.60 -16.45 -11.33
N LEU A 137 7.47 -17.62 -10.73
CA LEU A 137 8.20 -17.97 -9.52
C LEU A 137 9.70 -18.08 -9.82
N SER A 138 10.56 -17.87 -8.83
CA SER A 138 11.97 -18.24 -9.01
C SER A 138 12.11 -19.76 -9.15
N ILE A 139 13.25 -20.21 -9.71
CA ILE A 139 13.58 -21.64 -9.83
C ILE A 139 13.43 -22.35 -8.47
N PHE A 140 13.95 -21.75 -7.39
CA PHE A 140 13.76 -22.25 -6.02
C PHE A 140 12.29 -22.32 -5.59
N ASP A 141 11.48 -21.31 -5.91
CA ASP A 141 10.05 -21.31 -5.58
C ASP A 141 9.27 -22.36 -6.40
N VAL A 142 9.72 -22.69 -7.62
CA VAL A 142 9.20 -23.80 -8.44
C VAL A 142 9.56 -25.14 -7.80
N TYR A 143 10.83 -25.32 -7.44
CA TYR A 143 11.32 -26.52 -6.73
C TYR A 143 10.61 -26.73 -5.38
N ARG A 144 10.51 -25.69 -4.55
CA ARG A 144 9.80 -25.75 -3.27
C ARG A 144 8.34 -26.18 -3.42
N ARG A 145 7.70 -25.90 -4.55
CA ARG A 145 6.32 -26.34 -4.82
C ARG A 145 6.21 -27.74 -5.38
N SER A 146 7.27 -28.28 -6.00
CA SER A 146 7.26 -29.66 -6.51
C SER A 146 7.48 -30.69 -5.41
N ILE A 147 8.21 -30.32 -4.35
CA ILE A 147 8.34 -31.15 -3.15
C ILE A 147 7.07 -31.08 -2.28
N GLU A 148 6.75 -32.18 -1.61
CA GLU A 148 5.53 -32.32 -0.80
C GLU A 148 5.46 -31.24 0.29
N ALA A 149 4.54 -30.28 0.11
CA ALA A 149 4.36 -29.17 1.03
C ALA A 149 4.05 -29.68 2.45
N GLY A 150 4.92 -29.36 3.41
CA GLY A 150 4.76 -29.71 4.82
C GLY A 150 5.61 -30.89 5.30
N LYS A 151 6.39 -31.53 4.40
CA LYS A 151 7.29 -32.64 4.77
C LYS A 151 8.68 -32.18 5.22
N PHE A 152 9.09 -31.00 4.80
CA PHE A 152 10.41 -30.43 5.08
C PHE A 152 10.26 -28.99 5.58
N SER A 153 11.11 -28.61 6.52
CA SER A 153 11.36 -27.25 6.92
C SER A 153 11.98 -26.44 5.77
N LEU A 154 11.90 -25.11 5.83
CA LEU A 154 12.44 -24.27 4.76
C LEU A 154 13.96 -24.46 4.57
N ASP A 155 14.69 -24.79 5.63
CA ASP A 155 16.14 -24.96 5.57
C ASP A 155 16.53 -26.31 4.96
N GLU A 156 15.84 -27.40 5.32
CA GLU A 156 16.01 -28.72 4.66
C GLU A 156 15.70 -28.65 3.15
N ILE A 157 14.73 -27.82 2.76
CA ILE A 157 14.40 -27.59 1.35
C ILE A 157 15.54 -26.88 0.63
N LYS A 158 16.21 -25.91 1.27
CA LYS A 158 17.35 -25.21 0.67
C LYS A 158 18.55 -26.13 0.53
N GLU A 159 18.86 -26.91 1.57
CA GLU A 159 19.96 -27.88 1.53
C GLU A 159 19.76 -28.86 0.37
N HIS A 160 18.58 -29.46 0.26
CA HIS A 160 18.28 -30.35 -0.86
C HIS A 160 18.31 -29.62 -2.22
N PHE A 161 17.91 -28.34 -2.28
CA PHE A 161 18.00 -27.58 -3.52
C PHE A 161 19.46 -27.34 -3.97
N GLU A 162 20.37 -27.16 -3.01
CA GLU A 162 21.80 -26.98 -3.25
C GLU A 162 22.49 -28.31 -3.62
N GLU A 163 21.94 -29.43 -3.18
CA GLU A 163 22.41 -30.79 -3.51
C GLU A 163 21.87 -31.34 -4.84
N LEU A 164 20.96 -30.62 -5.52
CA LEU A 164 20.44 -31.05 -6.82
C LEU A 164 21.57 -31.20 -7.84
N THR A 165 21.55 -32.30 -8.57
CA THR A 165 22.43 -32.51 -9.72
C THR A 165 22.10 -31.51 -10.84
N ASP A 166 23.04 -31.27 -11.74
CA ASP A 166 22.83 -30.38 -12.90
C ASP A 166 21.64 -30.85 -13.75
N GLU A 167 21.45 -32.17 -13.89
CA GLU A 167 20.34 -32.78 -14.61
C GLU A 167 19.00 -32.50 -13.95
N GLU A 168 18.92 -32.59 -12.62
CA GLU A 168 17.69 -32.29 -11.86
C GLU A 168 17.39 -30.79 -11.84
N MET A 169 18.42 -29.96 -11.65
CA MET A 169 18.32 -28.50 -11.71
C MET A 169 17.81 -28.03 -13.06
N LYS A 170 18.25 -28.68 -14.14
CA LYS A 170 17.84 -28.36 -15.52
C LYS A 170 16.32 -28.45 -15.71
N ILE A 171 15.64 -29.41 -15.09
CA ILE A 171 14.17 -29.54 -15.17
C ILE A 171 13.48 -28.26 -14.66
N TYR A 172 13.97 -27.72 -13.53
CA TYR A 172 13.41 -26.51 -12.93
C TYR A 172 13.81 -25.25 -13.70
N MET A 173 15.03 -25.21 -14.25
CA MET A 173 15.48 -24.11 -15.12
C MET A 173 14.71 -24.04 -16.43
N ASP A 174 14.48 -25.16 -17.10
CA ASP A 174 13.73 -25.22 -18.36
C ASP A 174 12.29 -24.76 -18.14
N LYS A 175 11.64 -25.23 -17.06
CA LYS A 175 10.31 -24.78 -16.66
C LYS A 175 10.27 -23.28 -16.35
N PHE A 176 11.21 -22.77 -15.55
CA PHE A 176 11.31 -21.35 -15.25
C PHE A 176 11.49 -20.51 -16.52
N THR A 177 12.35 -20.96 -17.44
CA THR A 177 12.63 -20.28 -18.71
C THR A 177 11.38 -20.20 -19.58
N GLN A 178 10.62 -21.30 -19.67
CA GLN A 178 9.35 -21.34 -20.39
C GLN A 178 8.33 -20.37 -19.76
N GLU A 179 8.11 -20.43 -18.45
CA GLU A 179 7.16 -19.55 -17.75
C GLU A 179 7.57 -18.07 -17.88
N MET A 180 8.87 -17.76 -17.85
CA MET A 180 9.40 -16.42 -18.09
C MET A 180 9.16 -15.94 -19.52
N HIS A 181 9.30 -16.82 -20.51
CA HIS A 181 8.99 -16.49 -21.89
C HIS A 181 7.50 -16.16 -22.06
N GLU A 182 6.61 -17.00 -21.54
CA GLU A 182 5.16 -16.79 -21.57
C GLU A 182 4.76 -15.50 -20.85
N TYR A 183 5.37 -15.21 -19.69
CA TYR A 183 5.18 -13.97 -18.96
C TYR A 183 5.57 -12.74 -19.80
N HIS A 184 6.72 -12.75 -20.47
CA HIS A 184 7.14 -11.62 -21.31
C HIS A 184 6.18 -11.37 -22.48
N LEU A 185 5.68 -12.44 -23.11
CA LEU A 185 4.66 -12.33 -24.15
C LEU A 185 3.35 -11.73 -23.60
N ALA A 186 2.91 -12.21 -22.44
CA ALA A 186 1.71 -11.69 -21.77
C ALA A 186 1.87 -10.20 -21.40
N VAL A 187 3.02 -9.80 -20.86
CA VAL A 187 3.32 -8.40 -20.53
C VAL A 187 3.35 -7.53 -21.77
N LYS A 188 3.92 -8.03 -22.89
CA LYS A 188 3.93 -7.30 -24.17
C LYS A 188 2.50 -7.04 -24.67
N LYS A 189 1.64 -8.07 -24.63
CA LYS A 189 0.22 -7.95 -25.00
C LYS A 189 -0.54 -7.00 -24.07
N TRP A 190 -0.28 -7.08 -22.77
CA TRP A 190 -0.87 -6.17 -21.78
C TRP A 190 -0.45 -4.72 -22.05
N LYS A 191 0.84 -4.46 -22.35
CA LYS A 191 1.35 -3.13 -22.69
C LYS A 191 0.70 -2.56 -23.95
N GLN A 192 0.42 -3.37 -24.96
CA GLN A 192 -0.31 -2.93 -26.16
C GLN A 192 -1.73 -2.48 -25.82
N THR A 193 -2.40 -3.18 -24.90
CA THR A 193 -3.82 -2.91 -24.55
C THR A 193 -3.98 -1.78 -23.52
N HIS A 194 -3.07 -1.71 -22.55
CA HIS A 194 -3.21 -0.86 -21.35
C HIS A 194 -2.05 0.12 -21.15
N GLY A 195 -0.96 0.01 -21.90
CA GLY A 195 0.26 0.80 -21.70
C GLY A 195 0.05 2.31 -21.80
N HIS A 196 -0.80 2.77 -22.74
CA HIS A 196 -1.14 4.20 -22.83
C HIS A 196 -1.86 4.69 -21.57
N LYS A 197 -2.90 3.96 -21.12
CA LYS A 197 -3.66 4.29 -19.90
C LYS A 197 -2.76 4.29 -18.66
N PHE A 198 -1.85 3.31 -18.55
CA PHE A 198 -0.85 3.25 -17.49
C PHE A 198 0.07 4.46 -17.50
N ASN A 199 0.60 4.85 -18.65
CA ASN A 199 1.51 6.01 -18.77
C ASN A 199 0.81 7.32 -18.43
N VAL A 200 -0.43 7.51 -18.87
CA VAL A 200 -1.26 8.69 -18.50
C VAL A 200 -1.49 8.72 -17.00
N LEU A 201 -1.86 7.59 -16.39
CA LEU A 201 -2.04 7.48 -14.94
C LEU A 201 -0.75 7.79 -14.18
N LYS A 202 0.38 7.19 -14.58
CA LYS A 202 1.69 7.43 -13.97
C LYS A 202 2.04 8.92 -14.03
N LYS A 203 1.92 9.56 -15.19
CA LYS A 203 2.15 11.02 -15.32
C LYS A 203 1.24 11.84 -14.42
N LYS A 204 -0.07 11.55 -14.41
CA LYS A 204 -1.05 12.27 -13.57
C LYS A 204 -0.71 12.16 -12.08
N LEU A 205 -0.28 10.99 -11.63
CA LEU A 205 0.08 10.76 -10.23
C LEU A 205 1.31 11.57 -9.80
N HIS A 206 2.35 11.64 -10.65
CA HIS A 206 3.56 12.41 -10.35
C HIS A 206 3.33 13.93 -10.48
N SER A 207 2.59 14.38 -11.49
CA SER A 207 2.25 15.81 -11.63
C SER A 207 1.36 16.34 -10.51
N SER A 208 0.63 15.46 -9.80
CA SER A 208 -0.16 15.85 -8.62
C SER A 208 0.70 16.16 -7.40
N TYR A 209 1.98 15.75 -7.38
CA TYR A 209 2.92 16.10 -6.32
C TYR A 209 3.48 17.50 -6.53
N ASN A 210 3.97 17.78 -7.75
CA ASN A 210 4.68 19.01 -8.09
C ASN A 210 3.79 20.27 -8.19
N LYS A 211 2.46 20.13 -8.12
CA LYS A 211 1.53 21.29 -8.10
C LYS A 211 1.29 21.86 -6.71
N HIS A 212 1.97 21.33 -5.69
CA HIS A 212 1.70 21.64 -4.29
C HIS A 212 2.92 22.12 -3.51
N ASP A 213 4.05 22.30 -4.20
CA ASP A 213 5.17 23.16 -3.78
C ASP A 213 5.05 24.51 -4.50
#